data_AF-A0A7X8FA82-F1
#
_entry.id   AF-A0A7X8FA82-F1
#
_cell.length_a   1.000
_cell.length_b   1.000
_cell.length_c   1.000
_cell.angle_alpha   90.00
_cell.angle_beta   90.00
_cell.angle_gamma   90.00
#
_symmetry.space_group_name_H-M   'P 1'
#
loop_
_entity.id
_entity.type
_entity.pdbx_description
1 polymer ?
#
loop_
_entity_poly.entity_id
_entity_poly.type
_entity_poly.pdbx_seq_one_letter_code
_entity_poly.pdbx_strand_id
1 'polypeptide(L)'
;LYPQLNRITPMGIYSGEHFLQVVGIYRSGFYEYDRGLIIGTLTDARNILFTNDLYSSVEVRLKSNSIEDVSKLAYQYSLLLGPELTVYPTVSTSLLQTITMQKWLIFIVFCFLVLIAGINVISAVITMIYDKQNEIAVLKTLGASNATIRKVINYQIYFVCLAAIIIGQAFGALLSWFVVKQGFYHLKGEVYFIDKLEHYISGFNLLVVFLVAAALTAICVWIPSRRINKLQIIDLLRNQ
;
A
#
# COMPACT_ATOMS: atom_id res chain seq x y z
N LEU A 1 -25.77 19.69 -15.55
CA LEU A 1 -26.67 20.86 -15.55
C LEU A 1 -25.88 22.07 -16.04
N TYR A 2 -26.09 22.48 -17.29
CA TYR A 2 -25.51 23.71 -17.83
C TYR A 2 -26.54 24.83 -17.75
N PRO A 3 -26.18 26.05 -17.31
CA PRO A 3 -27.11 27.17 -17.28
C PRO A 3 -27.55 27.49 -18.71
N GLN A 4 -28.87 27.60 -18.93
CA GLN A 4 -29.37 27.97 -20.24
C GLN A 4 -29.07 29.44 -20.54
N LEU A 5 -28.21 29.69 -21.53
CA LEU A 5 -27.81 31.02 -22.00
C LEU A 5 -28.91 31.78 -22.75
N ASN A 6 -30.15 31.27 -22.73
CA ASN A 6 -31.27 31.79 -23.53
C ASN A 6 -31.91 33.08 -22.95
N ARG A 7 -31.27 33.71 -21.95
CA ARG A 7 -31.72 34.95 -21.30
C ARG A 7 -30.61 36.00 -21.18
N ILE A 8 -29.75 36.10 -22.19
CA ILE A 8 -28.83 37.22 -22.31
C ILE A 8 -29.62 38.42 -22.86
N THR A 9 -29.80 39.45 -22.03
CA THR A 9 -30.36 40.72 -22.48
C THR A 9 -29.23 41.65 -22.94
N PRO A 10 -29.52 42.71 -23.73
CA PRO A 10 -28.52 43.73 -24.06
C PRO A 10 -27.87 44.41 -22.85
N MET A 11 -28.47 44.27 -21.65
CA MET A 11 -27.96 44.75 -20.36
C MET A 11 -27.16 43.70 -19.57
N GLY A 12 -26.95 42.50 -20.13
CA GLY A 12 -26.22 41.40 -19.50
C GLY A 12 -27.10 40.23 -19.04
N ILE A 13 -26.47 39.31 -18.31
CA ILE A 13 -27.13 38.13 -17.71
C ILE A 13 -27.88 38.60 -16.46
N TYR A 14 -29.19 38.42 -16.42
CA TYR A 14 -29.98 38.70 -15.22
C TYR A 14 -29.62 37.67 -14.13
N SER A 15 -28.89 38.09 -13.11
CA SER A 15 -28.59 37.26 -11.94
C SER A 15 -29.82 37.22 -11.03
N GLY A 16 -30.51 36.09 -10.98
CA GLY A 16 -31.56 35.87 -9.98
C GLY A 16 -30.93 35.62 -8.60
N GLU A 17 -31.41 36.32 -7.57
CA GLU A 17 -31.05 36.02 -6.19
C GLU A 17 -32.04 35.02 -5.62
N HIS A 18 -31.53 33.88 -5.12
CA HIS A 18 -32.33 32.87 -4.44
C HIS A 18 -31.84 32.72 -3.01
N PHE A 19 -32.71 32.99 -2.04
CA PHE A 19 -32.42 32.76 -0.63
C PHE A 19 -32.73 31.30 -0.27
N LEU A 20 -31.71 30.56 0.16
CA LEU A 20 -31.83 29.19 0.61
C LEU A 20 -31.36 29.07 2.06
N GLN A 21 -32.00 28.20 2.82
CA GLN A 21 -31.58 27.89 4.18
C GLN A 21 -30.47 26.83 4.15
N VAL A 22 -29.35 27.10 4.82
CA VAL A 22 -28.27 26.13 4.99
C VAL A 22 -28.67 25.12 6.07
N VAL A 23 -28.86 23.87 5.69
CA VAL A 23 -29.25 22.78 6.61
C VAL A 23 -28.03 22.04 7.18
N GLY A 24 -26.90 22.05 6.47
CA GLY A 24 -25.68 21.38 6.90
C GLY A 24 -24.48 21.69 6.02
N ILE A 25 -23.30 21.29 6.48
CA ILE A 25 -22.04 21.43 5.76
C ILE A 25 -21.55 20.04 5.39
N TYR A 26 -21.38 19.78 4.09
CA TYR A 26 -20.78 18.57 3.58
C TYR A 26 -19.26 18.78 3.40
N ARG A 27 -18.48 17.76 3.76
CA ARG A 27 -17.04 17.71 3.49
C ARG A 27 -16.70 16.35 2.92
N SER A 28 -16.26 16.33 1.66
CA SER A 28 -15.72 15.12 1.03
C SER A 28 -14.27 14.86 1.43
N GLY A 29 -13.57 15.89 1.92
CA GLY A 29 -12.12 15.84 2.17
C GLY A 29 -11.29 16.11 0.91
N PHE A 30 -11.94 16.38 -0.23
CA PHE A 30 -11.28 16.86 -1.44
C PHE A 30 -11.61 18.33 -1.67
N TYR A 31 -10.60 19.18 -1.52
CA TYR A 31 -10.77 20.62 -1.63
C TYR A 31 -11.37 21.06 -2.98
N GLU A 32 -10.99 20.43 -4.10
CA GLU A 32 -11.54 20.82 -5.40
C GLU A 32 -13.03 20.46 -5.54
N TYR A 33 -13.50 19.37 -4.93
CA TYR A 33 -14.94 19.06 -4.88
C TYR A 33 -15.66 19.97 -3.89
N ASP A 34 -15.11 20.17 -2.69
CA ASP A 34 -15.76 20.93 -1.62
C ASP A 34 -15.88 22.43 -1.93
N ARG A 35 -14.97 23.00 -2.75
CA ARG A 35 -15.00 24.43 -3.09
C ARG A 35 -16.14 24.84 -4.01
N GLY A 36 -16.60 23.92 -4.87
CA GLY A 36 -17.58 24.22 -5.93
C GLY A 36 -18.92 23.49 -5.80
N LEU A 37 -19.07 22.61 -4.81
CA LEU A 37 -20.24 21.74 -4.69
C LEU A 37 -21.30 22.33 -3.77
N ILE A 38 -22.51 22.49 -4.30
CA ILE A 38 -23.72 22.80 -3.54
C ILE A 38 -24.66 21.62 -3.70
N ILE A 39 -25.14 21.05 -2.59
CA ILE A 39 -26.09 19.94 -2.58
C ILE A 39 -27.43 20.48 -2.06
N GLY A 40 -28.48 20.28 -2.83
CA GLY A 40 -29.83 20.74 -2.51
C GLY A 40 -30.88 19.79 -3.05
N THR A 41 -32.16 20.15 -2.88
CA THR A 41 -33.24 19.37 -3.47
C THR A 41 -33.28 19.56 -4.98
N LEU A 42 -33.81 18.56 -5.70
CA LEU A 42 -33.97 18.64 -7.15
C LEU A 42 -34.86 19.82 -7.55
N THR A 43 -35.87 20.14 -6.74
CA THR A 43 -36.77 21.27 -6.94
C THR A 43 -36.03 22.60 -6.87
N ASP A 44 -35.19 22.79 -5.85
CA ASP A 44 -34.39 24.01 -5.68
C ASP A 44 -33.37 24.15 -6.82
N ALA A 45 -32.70 23.06 -7.18
CA ALA A 45 -31.74 23.06 -8.28
C ALA A 45 -32.40 23.44 -9.62
N ARG A 46 -33.60 22.93 -9.91
CA ARG A 46 -34.37 23.30 -11.12
C ARG A 46 -34.74 24.78 -11.14
N ASN A 47 -35.16 25.34 -10.01
CA ASN A 47 -35.50 26.75 -9.88
C ASN A 47 -34.29 27.65 -10.13
N ILE A 48 -33.14 27.34 -9.52
CA ILE A 48 -31.90 28.12 -9.66
C ILE A 48 -31.34 28.06 -11.08
N LEU A 49 -31.42 26.89 -11.72
CA LEU A 49 -30.84 26.65 -13.05
C LEU A 49 -31.82 26.91 -14.20
N PHE A 50 -33.03 27.38 -13.88
CA PHE A 50 -34.10 27.67 -14.84
C PHE A 50 -34.31 26.54 -15.87
N THR A 51 -34.27 25.28 -15.41
CA THR A 51 -34.34 24.09 -16.28
C THR A 51 -35.71 23.42 -16.14
N ASN A 52 -36.24 22.91 -17.27
CA ASN A 52 -37.49 22.13 -17.31
C ASN A 52 -37.34 20.76 -16.61
N ASP A 53 -38.39 19.91 -16.60
CA ASP A 53 -38.42 18.57 -15.99
C ASP A 53 -37.46 17.51 -16.60
N LEU A 54 -36.37 17.95 -17.23
CA LEU A 54 -35.33 17.10 -17.80
C LEU A 54 -34.22 16.82 -16.77
N TYR A 55 -33.69 15.60 -16.81
CA TYR A 55 -32.56 15.17 -15.97
C TYR A 55 -31.26 15.26 -16.76
N SER A 56 -30.19 15.79 -16.15
CA SER A 56 -28.87 15.87 -16.80
C SER A 56 -28.06 14.58 -16.72
N SER A 57 -28.15 13.86 -15.60
CA SER A 57 -27.41 12.64 -15.35
C SER A 57 -28.15 11.75 -14.36
N VAL A 58 -27.93 10.45 -14.47
CA VAL A 58 -28.40 9.44 -13.52
C VAL A 58 -27.18 8.74 -12.96
N GLU A 59 -27.01 8.80 -11.65
CA GLU A 59 -25.93 8.10 -10.97
C GLU A 59 -26.41 6.75 -10.46
N VAL A 60 -25.74 5.68 -10.89
CA VAL A 60 -26.03 4.32 -10.44
C VAL A 60 -24.92 3.87 -9.51
N ARG A 61 -25.25 3.68 -8.24
CA ARG A 61 -24.32 3.15 -7.25
C ARG A 61 -24.36 1.63 -7.24
N LEU A 62 -23.22 1.00 -7.53
CA LEU A 62 -23.07 -0.45 -7.40
C LEU A 62 -22.97 -0.85 -5.92
N LYS A 63 -23.47 -2.05 -5.57
CA LYS A 63 -23.24 -2.66 -4.25
C LYS A 63 -21.75 -3.07 -4.13
N SER A 64 -21.24 -2.96 -2.90
CA SER A 64 -19.84 -2.74 -2.50
C SER A 64 -18.73 -3.69 -3.02
N ASN A 65 -19.01 -4.73 -3.81
CA ASN A 65 -18.02 -5.77 -4.15
C ASN A 65 -17.55 -5.77 -5.62
N SER A 66 -17.98 -4.82 -6.44
CA SER A 66 -17.77 -4.87 -7.90
C SER A 66 -17.09 -3.60 -8.45
N ILE A 67 -16.10 -3.05 -7.72
CA ILE A 67 -15.37 -1.84 -8.15
C ILE A 67 -14.58 -2.12 -9.45
N GLU A 68 -13.98 -3.29 -9.56
CA GLU A 68 -13.22 -3.71 -10.76
C GLU A 68 -14.12 -3.90 -11.98
N ASP A 69 -15.39 -4.26 -11.76
CA ASP A 69 -16.38 -4.44 -12.83
C ASP A 69 -16.99 -3.12 -13.31
N VAL A 70 -16.79 -2.00 -12.61
CA VAL A 70 -17.40 -0.70 -12.97
C VAL A 70 -17.10 -0.33 -14.41
N SER A 71 -15.83 -0.45 -14.83
CA SER A 71 -15.41 -0.11 -16.20
C SER A 71 -16.04 -1.03 -17.25
N LYS A 72 -16.18 -2.32 -16.93
CA LYS A 72 -16.80 -3.31 -17.81
C LYS A 72 -18.31 -3.10 -17.94
N LEU A 73 -18.97 -2.83 -16.83
CA LEU A 73 -20.40 -2.50 -16.79
C LEU A 73 -20.67 -1.17 -17.49
N ALA A 74 -19.85 -0.14 -17.26
CA ALA A 74 -19.96 1.14 -17.96
C ALA A 74 -19.89 0.96 -19.48
N TYR A 75 -18.96 0.13 -19.96
CA TYR A 75 -18.88 -0.22 -21.37
C TYR A 75 -20.12 -0.97 -21.87
N GLN A 76 -20.59 -1.99 -21.15
CA GLN A 76 -21.80 -2.73 -21.53
C GLN A 76 -23.05 -1.84 -21.59
N TYR A 77 -23.24 -0.96 -20.60
CA TYR A 77 -24.34 -0.01 -20.60
C TYR A 77 -24.20 1.03 -21.71
N SER A 78 -22.99 1.52 -22.00
CA SER A 78 -22.77 2.44 -23.13
C SER A 78 -23.18 1.82 -24.47
N LEU A 79 -22.99 0.50 -24.65
CA LEU A 79 -23.40 -0.20 -25.86
C LEU A 79 -24.93 -0.36 -25.97
N LEU A 80 -25.62 -0.55 -24.83
CA LEU A 80 -27.07 -0.73 -24.76
C LEU A 80 -27.85 0.59 -24.89
N LEU A 81 -27.33 1.69 -24.34
CA LEU A 81 -28.00 2.99 -24.28
C LEU A 81 -27.78 3.84 -25.55
N GLY A 82 -26.88 3.44 -26.44
CA GLY A 82 -26.61 4.12 -27.70
C GLY A 82 -25.69 5.35 -27.58
N PRO A 83 -25.34 6.00 -28.71
CA PRO A 83 -24.33 7.06 -28.76
C PRO A 83 -24.77 8.40 -28.14
N GLU A 84 -26.05 8.58 -27.84
CA GLU A 84 -26.58 9.82 -27.24
C GLU A 84 -26.29 9.93 -25.73
N LEU A 85 -25.99 8.81 -25.06
CA LEU A 85 -25.78 8.75 -23.62
C LEU A 85 -24.36 8.28 -23.31
N THR A 86 -23.61 9.13 -22.60
CA THR A 86 -22.24 8.82 -22.17
C THR A 86 -22.27 8.18 -20.79
N VAL A 87 -21.94 6.90 -20.72
CA VAL A 87 -21.74 6.18 -19.46
C VAL A 87 -20.27 6.24 -19.11
N TYR A 88 -19.92 6.91 -18.01
CA TYR A 88 -18.55 6.99 -17.50
C TYR A 88 -18.50 6.67 -16.00
N PRO A 89 -17.43 6.01 -15.53
CA PRO A 89 -17.22 5.82 -14.11
C PRO A 89 -17.01 7.17 -13.41
N THR A 90 -17.74 7.42 -12.33
CA THR A 90 -17.67 8.68 -11.56
C THR A 90 -16.32 8.87 -10.87
N VAL A 91 -15.58 7.79 -10.61
CA VAL A 91 -14.21 7.88 -10.11
C VAL A 91 -13.29 8.14 -11.30
N SER A 92 -12.60 9.28 -11.29
CA SER A 92 -11.68 9.61 -12.37
C SER A 92 -10.62 8.53 -12.51
N THR A 93 -10.50 7.99 -13.72
CA THR A 93 -9.48 7.00 -14.07
C THR A 93 -8.08 7.53 -13.77
N SER A 94 -7.87 8.85 -13.88
CA SER A 94 -6.62 9.52 -13.52
C SER A 94 -6.25 9.35 -12.04
N LEU A 95 -7.17 9.55 -11.10
CA LEU A 95 -6.89 9.37 -9.67
C LEU A 95 -6.57 7.90 -9.34
N LEU A 96 -7.33 6.96 -9.89
CA LEU A 96 -7.07 5.52 -9.70
C LEU A 96 -5.73 5.08 -10.32
N GLN A 97 -5.39 5.63 -11.48
CA GLN A 97 -4.10 5.39 -12.13
C GLN A 97 -2.95 5.97 -11.29
N THR A 98 -3.08 7.17 -10.73
CA THR A 98 -2.07 7.76 -9.85
C THR A 98 -1.81 6.88 -8.61
N ILE A 99 -2.86 6.40 -7.95
CA ILE A 99 -2.72 5.50 -6.79
C ILE A 99 -2.03 4.19 -7.19
N THR A 100 -2.39 3.63 -8.35
CA THR A 100 -1.79 2.39 -8.84
C THR A 100 -0.31 2.57 -9.17
N MET A 101 0.06 3.67 -9.84
CA MET A 101 1.46 4.00 -10.14
C MET A 101 2.28 4.23 -8.86
N GLN A 102 1.71 4.87 -7.84
CA GLN A 102 2.37 5.03 -6.55
C GLN A 102 2.64 3.68 -5.85
N LYS A 103 1.69 2.74 -5.92
CA LYS A 103 1.90 1.38 -5.38
C LYS A 103 3.05 0.66 -6.07
N TRP A 104 3.21 0.83 -7.39
CA TRP A 104 4.35 0.27 -8.13
C TRP A 104 5.69 0.86 -7.69
N LEU A 105 5.76 2.17 -7.46
CA LEU A 105 6.97 2.81 -6.93
C LEU A 105 7.36 2.26 -5.55
N ILE A 106 6.39 2.14 -4.65
CA ILE A 106 6.62 1.57 -3.31
C ILE A 106 7.09 0.11 -3.43
N PHE A 107 6.51 -0.67 -4.34
CA PHE A 107 6.92 -2.06 -4.59
C PHE A 107 8.37 -2.17 -5.07
N ILE A 108 8.80 -1.30 -6.00
CA ILE A 108 10.18 -1.28 -6.50
C ILE A 108 11.16 -0.95 -5.37
N VAL A 109 10.90 0.09 -4.59
CA VAL A 109 11.75 0.48 -3.46
C VAL A 109 11.80 -0.63 -2.41
N PHE A 110 10.66 -1.23 -2.09
CA PHE A 110 10.58 -2.37 -1.17
C PHE A 110 11.43 -3.56 -1.63
N CYS A 111 11.40 -3.88 -2.93
CA CYS A 111 12.23 -4.93 -3.50
C CYS A 111 13.72 -4.66 -3.30
N PHE A 112 14.18 -3.42 -3.54
CA PHE A 112 15.57 -3.02 -3.28
C PHE A 112 15.96 -3.15 -1.80
N LEU A 113 15.08 -2.74 -0.88
CA LEU A 113 15.33 -2.88 0.56
C LEU A 113 15.50 -4.35 0.97
N VAL A 114 14.64 -5.24 0.45
CA VAL A 114 14.75 -6.68 0.70
C VAL A 114 16.05 -7.26 0.14
N LEU A 115 16.46 -6.83 -1.05
CA LEU A 115 17.72 -7.26 -1.66
C LEU A 115 18.93 -6.86 -0.80
N ILE A 116 19.01 -5.58 -0.39
CA ILE A 116 20.09 -5.07 0.46
C ILE A 116 20.09 -5.81 1.81
N ALA A 117 18.92 -6.02 2.41
CA ALA A 117 18.78 -6.77 3.65
C ALA A 117 19.26 -8.22 3.51
N GLY A 118 18.94 -8.89 2.41
CA GLY A 118 19.38 -10.26 2.14
C GLY A 118 20.90 -10.38 2.06
N ILE A 119 21.58 -9.44 1.40
CA ILE A 119 23.05 -9.39 1.36
C ILE A 119 23.62 -9.21 2.77
N ASN A 120 23.03 -8.31 3.57
CA ASN A 120 23.48 -8.07 4.95
C ASN A 120 23.30 -9.31 5.83
N VAL A 121 22.20 -10.04 5.69
CA VAL A 121 21.99 -11.31 6.40
C VAL A 121 23.06 -12.33 6.01
N ILE A 122 23.35 -12.48 4.71
CA ILE A 122 24.40 -13.40 4.25
C ILE A 122 25.76 -13.03 4.86
N SER A 123 26.13 -11.75 4.83
CA SER A 123 27.38 -11.26 5.43
C SER A 123 27.44 -11.55 6.93
N ALA A 124 26.39 -11.23 7.67
CA ALA A 124 26.32 -11.49 9.12
C ALA A 124 26.41 -12.98 9.46
N VAL A 125 25.72 -13.84 8.70
CA VAL A 125 25.77 -15.29 8.87
C VAL A 125 27.17 -15.84 8.60
N ILE A 126 27.84 -15.34 7.55
CA ILE A 126 29.22 -15.72 7.25
C ILE A 126 30.14 -15.34 8.41
N THR A 127 30.08 -14.10 8.89
CA THR A 127 30.87 -13.66 10.05
C THR A 127 30.61 -14.51 11.29
N MET A 128 29.35 -14.82 11.59
CA MET A 128 28.99 -15.68 12.72
C MET A 128 29.61 -17.08 12.61
N ILE A 129 29.73 -17.63 11.39
CA ILE A 129 30.42 -18.92 11.17
C ILE A 129 31.93 -18.78 11.41
N TYR A 130 32.54 -17.68 10.97
CA TYR A 130 33.96 -17.40 11.19
C TYR A 130 34.30 -17.26 12.68
N ASP A 131 33.49 -16.55 13.46
CA ASP A 131 33.70 -16.38 14.91
C ASP A 131 33.63 -17.71 15.66
N LYS A 132 32.93 -18.71 15.11
CA LYS A 132 32.73 -20.04 15.70
C LYS A 132 33.75 -21.08 15.24
N GLN A 133 34.78 -20.70 14.48
CA GLN A 133 35.77 -21.65 13.96
C GLN A 133 36.47 -22.49 15.04
N ASN A 134 36.83 -21.89 16.18
CA ASN A 134 37.49 -22.59 17.28
C ASN A 134 36.61 -23.67 17.90
N GLU A 135 35.32 -23.38 18.11
CA GLU A 135 34.35 -24.36 18.64
C GLU A 135 34.17 -25.52 17.66
N ILE A 136 34.21 -25.25 16.36
CA ILE A 136 34.11 -26.30 15.35
C ILE A 136 35.38 -27.17 15.31
N ALA A 137 36.56 -26.58 15.51
CA ALA A 137 37.81 -27.31 15.61
C ALA A 137 37.78 -28.28 16.81
N VAL A 138 37.30 -27.84 17.96
CA VAL A 138 37.12 -28.70 19.16
C VAL A 138 36.12 -29.83 18.89
N LEU A 139 35.00 -29.56 18.23
CA LEU A 139 34.04 -30.61 17.87
C LEU A 139 34.63 -31.65 16.90
N LYS A 140 35.48 -31.20 15.95
CA LYS A 140 36.19 -32.12 15.04
C LYS A 140 37.21 -32.99 15.77
N THR A 141 37.97 -32.45 16.73
CA THR A 141 38.94 -33.26 17.49
C THR A 141 38.27 -34.29 18.40
N LEU A 142 37.04 -34.01 18.85
CA LEU A 142 36.17 -34.97 19.55
C LEU A 142 35.51 -36.01 18.62
N GLY A 143 35.77 -35.96 17.30
CA GLY A 143 35.27 -36.94 16.34
C GLY A 143 33.89 -36.63 15.74
N ALA A 144 33.38 -35.41 15.89
CA ALA A 144 32.08 -35.05 15.31
C ALA A 144 32.12 -35.03 13.77
N SER A 145 31.10 -35.64 13.16
CA SER A 145 30.95 -35.61 11.70
C SER A 145 30.63 -34.20 11.18
N ASN A 146 31.07 -33.87 9.95
CA ASN A 146 30.74 -32.60 9.29
C ASN A 146 29.23 -32.36 9.18
N ALA A 147 28.41 -33.42 9.10
CA ALA A 147 26.95 -33.32 9.07
C ALA A 147 26.37 -32.88 10.43
N THR A 148 26.93 -33.39 11.53
CA THR A 148 26.51 -33.02 12.89
C THR A 148 26.85 -31.55 13.17
N ILE A 149 28.06 -31.13 12.85
CA ILE A 149 28.53 -29.75 13.00
C ILE A 149 27.63 -28.78 12.21
N ARG A 150 27.31 -29.11 10.96
CA ARG A 150 26.42 -28.27 10.14
C ARG A 150 25.02 -28.15 10.73
N LYS A 151 24.46 -29.24 11.26
CA LYS A 151 23.13 -29.20 11.91
C LYS A 151 23.14 -28.25 13.10
N VAL A 152 24.14 -28.35 14.00
CA VAL A 152 24.23 -27.50 15.19
C VAL A 152 24.33 -26.02 14.81
N ILE A 153 25.24 -25.68 13.89
CA ILE A 153 25.42 -24.30 13.43
C ILE A 153 24.16 -23.77 12.77
N ASN A 154 23.52 -24.56 11.91
CA ASN A 154 22.28 -24.16 11.26
C ASN A 154 21.18 -23.89 12.30
N TYR A 155 21.00 -24.77 13.30
CA TYR A 155 20.01 -24.54 14.36
C TYR A 155 20.26 -23.25 15.14
N GLN A 156 21.52 -22.96 15.46
CA GLN A 156 21.88 -21.71 16.12
C GLN A 156 21.53 -20.48 15.27
N ILE A 157 21.90 -20.48 13.98
CA ILE A 157 21.58 -19.39 13.06
C ILE A 157 20.07 -19.23 12.91
N TYR A 158 19.33 -20.34 12.71
CA TYR A 158 17.88 -20.31 12.59
C TYR A 158 17.21 -19.72 13.85
N PHE A 159 17.70 -20.09 15.04
CA PHE A 159 17.17 -19.55 16.28
C PHE A 159 17.37 -18.03 16.38
N VAL A 160 18.56 -17.54 16.01
CA VAL A 160 18.84 -16.09 15.97
C VAL A 160 17.98 -15.38 14.94
N CYS A 161 17.83 -15.92 13.72
CA CYS A 161 16.98 -15.35 12.68
C CYS A 161 15.51 -15.31 13.11
N LEU A 162 15.00 -16.36 13.75
CA LEU A 162 13.63 -16.43 14.22
C LEU A 162 13.37 -15.37 15.30
N ALA A 163 14.28 -15.24 16.27
CA ALA A 163 14.21 -14.17 17.27
C ALA A 163 14.25 -12.78 16.63
N ALA A 164 15.13 -12.55 15.65
CA ALA A 164 15.21 -11.29 14.92
C ALA A 164 13.92 -10.96 14.15
N ILE A 165 13.27 -11.95 13.54
CA ILE A 165 11.98 -11.75 12.85
C ILE A 165 10.89 -11.34 13.85
N ILE A 166 10.79 -12.03 15.00
CA ILE A 166 9.79 -11.69 16.04
C ILE A 166 10.02 -10.26 16.55
N ILE A 167 11.26 -9.92 16.90
CA ILE A 167 11.62 -8.59 17.40
C ILE A 167 11.36 -7.53 16.32
N GLY A 168 11.74 -7.79 15.08
CA GLY A 168 11.50 -6.89 13.95
C GLY A 168 10.01 -6.67 13.69
N GLN A 169 9.20 -7.72 13.77
CA GLN A 169 7.75 -7.64 13.60
C GLN A 169 7.11 -6.83 14.72
N ALA A 170 7.52 -7.05 15.97
CA ALA A 170 7.04 -6.30 17.12
C ALA A 170 7.44 -4.82 17.03
N PHE A 171 8.68 -4.54 16.65
CA PHE A 171 9.18 -3.18 16.46
C PHE A 171 8.46 -2.46 15.30
N GLY A 172 8.21 -3.16 14.19
CA GLY A 172 7.44 -2.62 13.06
C GLY A 172 5.99 -2.31 13.43
N ALA A 173 5.34 -3.19 14.20
CA ALA A 173 3.98 -2.95 14.69
C ALA A 173 3.93 -1.76 15.67
N LEU A 174 4.93 -1.64 16.56
CA LEU A 174 5.04 -0.52 17.50
C LEU A 174 5.28 0.79 16.76
N LEU A 175 6.18 0.81 15.77
CA LEU A 175 6.47 1.99 14.96
C LEU A 175 5.23 2.42 14.17
N SER A 176 4.52 1.47 13.58
CA SER A 176 3.25 1.70 12.87
C SER A 176 2.21 2.35 13.80
N TRP A 177 2.06 1.84 15.02
CA TRP A 177 1.16 2.42 16.01
C TRP A 177 1.57 3.84 16.42
N PHE A 178 2.88 4.09 16.57
CA PHE A 178 3.40 5.41 16.94
C PHE A 178 3.15 6.46 15.86
N VAL A 179 3.39 6.10 14.59
CA VAL A 179 3.13 6.96 13.42
C VAL A 179 1.66 7.38 13.36
N VAL A 180 0.75 6.45 13.63
CA VAL A 180 -0.71 6.70 13.62
C VAL A 180 -1.13 7.56 14.81
N LYS A 181 -0.60 7.29 16.00
CA LYS A 181 -0.97 8.00 17.23
C LYS A 181 -0.48 9.45 17.26
N GLN A 182 0.68 9.73 16.68
CA GLN A 182 1.28 11.06 16.78
C GLN A 182 0.66 12.10 15.85
N GLY A 183 -0.10 11.75 14.82
CA GLY A 183 -0.68 12.74 13.89
C GLY A 183 0.34 13.69 13.27
N PHE A 184 1.63 13.32 13.29
CA PHE A 184 2.77 14.19 12.94
C PHE A 184 2.72 14.60 11.45
N TYR A 185 2.08 13.75 10.64
CA TYR A 185 1.67 14.06 9.28
C TYR A 185 0.20 14.47 9.27
N HIS A 186 -0.10 15.69 9.73
CA HIS A 186 -1.20 16.42 9.10
C HIS A 186 -0.70 16.69 7.68
N LEU A 187 -1.04 15.79 6.75
CA LEU A 187 -0.95 16.08 5.34
C LEU A 187 -1.72 17.38 5.17
N LYS A 188 -1.02 18.48 4.83
CA LYS A 188 -1.70 19.73 4.46
C LYS A 188 -2.78 19.32 3.47
N GLY A 189 -4.04 19.45 3.88
CA GLY A 189 -5.22 18.92 3.18
C GLY A 189 -5.46 19.50 1.79
N GLU A 190 -4.48 20.22 1.24
CA GLU A 190 -4.49 20.78 -0.10
C GLU A 190 -4.11 19.75 -1.16
N VAL A 191 -3.41 18.64 -0.82
CA VAL A 191 -2.89 17.69 -1.83
C VAL A 191 -3.14 16.20 -1.54
N TYR A 192 -3.28 15.77 -0.28
CA TYR A 192 -3.40 14.35 0.05
C TYR A 192 -4.64 14.02 0.90
N PHE A 193 -5.63 13.50 0.19
CA PHE A 193 -6.94 12.91 0.49
C PHE A 193 -7.11 11.95 1.71
N ILE A 194 -6.26 11.96 2.73
CA ILE A 194 -6.44 11.05 3.89
C ILE A 194 -6.14 11.81 5.18
N ASP A 195 -7.19 12.25 5.87
CA ASP A 195 -7.10 12.99 7.14
C ASP A 195 -6.58 12.08 8.28
N LYS A 196 -6.75 10.76 8.16
CA LYS A 196 -6.22 9.74 9.08
C LYS A 196 -5.90 8.46 8.33
N LEU A 197 -4.64 8.02 8.39
CA LEU A 197 -4.28 6.64 8.04
C LEU A 197 -4.89 5.72 9.11
N GLU A 198 -6.07 5.19 8.83
CA GLU A 198 -6.66 4.17 9.71
C GLU A 198 -5.78 2.91 9.68
N HIS A 199 -5.34 2.52 10.87
CA HIS A 199 -4.39 1.46 11.05
C HIS A 199 -5.09 0.10 11.09
N TYR A 200 -5.11 -0.59 9.94
CA TYR A 200 -5.67 -1.94 9.84
C TYR A 200 -4.55 -2.99 9.86
N ILE A 201 -4.01 -3.30 11.05
CA ILE A 201 -3.18 -4.50 11.23
C ILE A 201 -4.12 -5.70 11.36
N SER A 202 -4.28 -6.42 10.27
CA SER A 202 -4.87 -7.75 10.30
C SER A 202 -3.84 -8.76 10.81
N GLY A 203 -4.23 -9.61 11.77
CA GLY A 203 -3.39 -10.71 12.24
C GLY A 203 -2.97 -11.66 11.10
N PHE A 204 -3.81 -11.79 10.07
CA PHE A 204 -3.47 -12.53 8.85
C PHE A 204 -2.28 -11.91 8.11
N ASN A 205 -2.25 -10.58 7.97
CA ASN A 205 -1.14 -9.90 7.30
C ASN A 205 0.16 -10.05 8.09
N LEU A 206 0.11 -9.99 9.43
CA LEU A 206 1.28 -10.26 10.27
C LEU A 206 1.81 -11.68 10.09
N LEU A 207 0.90 -12.67 10.02
CA LEU A 207 1.27 -14.06 9.80
C LEU A 207 1.92 -14.27 8.42
N VAL A 208 1.34 -13.65 7.38
CA VAL A 208 1.91 -13.70 6.02
C VAL A 208 3.31 -13.08 6.00
N VAL A 209 3.50 -11.91 6.62
CA VAL A 209 4.83 -11.26 6.69
C VAL A 209 5.83 -12.14 7.45
N PHE A 210 5.42 -12.74 8.57
CA PHE A 210 6.26 -13.67 9.32
C PHE A 210 6.71 -14.87 8.47
N LEU A 211 5.78 -15.51 7.76
CA LEU A 211 6.10 -16.65 6.89
C LEU A 211 7.02 -16.27 5.74
N VAL A 212 6.78 -15.13 5.10
CA VAL A 212 7.62 -14.64 3.98
C VAL A 212 9.03 -14.31 4.48
N ALA A 213 9.15 -13.63 5.62
CA ALA A 213 10.45 -13.32 6.23
C ALA A 213 11.20 -14.58 6.65
N ALA A 214 10.51 -15.56 7.25
CA ALA A 214 11.09 -16.85 7.61
C ALA A 214 11.59 -17.62 6.38
N ALA A 215 10.81 -17.64 5.28
CA ALA A 215 11.20 -18.28 4.03
C ALA A 215 12.42 -17.58 3.40
N LEU A 216 12.43 -16.24 3.34
CA LEU A 216 13.55 -15.47 2.80
C LEU A 216 14.84 -15.70 3.59
N THR A 217 14.78 -15.61 4.92
CA THR A 217 15.95 -15.84 5.78
C THR A 217 16.44 -17.28 5.68
N ALA A 218 15.55 -18.28 5.59
CA ALA A 218 15.93 -19.66 5.34
C ALA A 218 16.69 -19.83 4.02
N ILE A 219 16.23 -19.19 2.93
CA ILE A 219 16.92 -19.18 1.64
C ILE A 219 18.30 -18.51 1.77
N CYS A 220 18.37 -17.35 2.43
CA CYS A 220 19.62 -16.63 2.66
C CYS A 220 20.64 -17.45 3.46
N VAL A 221 20.21 -18.18 4.50
CA VAL A 221 21.07 -19.03 5.35
C VAL A 221 21.50 -20.31 4.61
N TRP A 222 20.68 -20.81 3.70
CA TRP A 222 20.99 -22.04 2.97
C TRP A 222 22.21 -21.90 2.06
N ILE A 223 22.39 -20.74 1.43
CA ILE A 223 23.49 -20.43 0.52
C ILE A 223 24.87 -20.57 1.21
N PRO A 224 25.18 -19.86 2.32
CA PRO A 224 26.45 -19.99 3.02
C PRO A 224 26.60 -21.34 3.71
N SER A 225 25.51 -21.94 4.23
CA SER A 225 25.55 -23.26 4.89
C SER A 225 26.14 -24.35 3.99
N ARG A 226 25.85 -24.29 2.67
CA ARG A 226 26.46 -25.20 1.69
C ARG A 226 27.94 -24.92 1.43
N ARG A 227 28.40 -23.68 1.60
CA ARG A 227 29.81 -23.27 1.42
C ARG A 227 30.71 -23.64 2.61
N ILE A 228 30.15 -23.89 3.80
CA ILE A 228 30.89 -24.30 5.01
C ILE A 228 31.86 -25.47 4.73
N ASN A 229 31.47 -26.42 3.89
CA ASN A 229 32.32 -27.57 3.55
C ASN A 229 33.65 -27.22 2.88
N LYS A 230 33.74 -26.09 2.17
CA LYS A 230 34.96 -25.68 1.46
C LYS A 230 35.88 -24.81 2.31
N LEU A 231 35.32 -24.11 3.30
CA LEU A 231 36.05 -23.13 4.10
C LEU A 231 36.90 -23.75 5.22
N GLN A 232 36.58 -24.97 5.68
CA GLN A 232 37.18 -25.53 6.89
C GLN A 232 38.49 -26.32 6.74
N ILE A 233 39.05 -26.47 5.53
CA ILE A 233 40.29 -27.28 5.37
C ILE A 233 41.44 -26.43 4.83
N ILE A 234 41.17 -25.50 3.92
CA ILE A 234 42.24 -24.76 3.24
C ILE A 234 42.78 -23.60 4.09
N ASP A 235 41.94 -22.90 4.85
CA ASP A 235 42.39 -21.72 5.60
C ASP A 235 42.96 -22.06 6.99
N LEU A 236 42.53 -23.18 7.60
CA LEU A 236 43.05 -23.65 8.89
C LEU A 236 44.51 -24.16 8.80
N LEU A 237 44.98 -24.54 7.61
CA LEU A 237 46.37 -24.98 7.37
C LEU A 237 47.27 -23.88 6.79
N ARG A 238 46.69 -22.77 6.31
CA ARG A 238 47.42 -21.71 5.60
C ARG A 238 47.81 -20.52 6.49
N ASN A 239 47.15 -20.36 7.64
CA ASN A 239 47.41 -19.30 8.61
C ASN A 239 48.05 -19.81 9.92
N GLN A 240 48.84 -20.90 9.85
CA GLN A 240 49.89 -21.15 10.85
C GLN A 240 51.23 -20.69 10.31
#